data_AF-A0A847MRY0-F1
#
_entry.id   AF-A0A847MRY0-F1
#
_cell.length_a   1.000
_cell.length_b   1.000
_cell.length_c   1.000
_cell.angle_alpha   90.00
_cell.angle_beta   90.00
_cell.angle_gamma   90.00
#
_symmetry.space_group_name_H-M   'P 1'
#
loop_
_entity.id
_entity.type
_entity.pdbx_description
1 polymer ?
#
loop_
_entity_poly.entity_id
_entity_poly.type
_entity_poly.pdbx_seq_one_letter_code
_entity_poly.pdbx_strand_id
1 'polypeptide(L)' 'MLSARDIRTLAAELGIRPTKQWGQNFVIDANTVERIVRLAEVGEDAVVVEIGPGLGSLTLALLPR' A
#
# COMPACT_ATOMS: atom_id res chain seq x y z
N MET A 1 -5.79 -3.51 4.90
CA MET A 1 -4.33 -3.68 4.75
C MET A 1 -4.06 -5.06 4.13
N LEU A 2 -3.09 -5.17 3.23
CA LEU A 2 -2.81 -6.41 2.49
C LEU A 2 -1.73 -7.24 3.16
N SER A 3 -2.01 -8.52 3.39
CA SER A 3 -1.00 -9.49 3.81
C SER A 3 -0.11 -9.92 2.62
N ALA A 4 0.98 -10.62 2.92
CA ALA A 4 1.82 -11.22 1.89
C ALA A 4 1.05 -12.22 1.00
N ARG A 5 0.01 -12.87 1.54
CA ARG A 5 -0.85 -13.76 0.75
C ARG A 5 -1.72 -12.95 -0.20
N ASP A 6 -2.34 -11.88 0.29
CA ASP A 6 -3.23 -11.03 -0.53
C ASP A 6 -2.47 -10.40 -1.69
N ILE A 7 -1.23 -9.94 -1.46
CA ILE A 7 -0.33 -9.42 -2.50
C ILE A 7 -0.10 -10.46 -3.59
N ARG A 8 0.20 -11.71 -3.23
CA ARG A 8 0.46 -12.78 -4.21
C ARG A 8 -0.80 -13.12 -4.99
N THR A 9 -1.94 -13.21 -4.31
CA THR A 9 -3.24 -13.49 -4.94
C THR A 9 -3.60 -12.38 -5.94
N LEU A 10 -3.58 -11.13 -5.49
CA LEU A 10 -3.95 -9.98 -6.33
C LEU A 10 -2.99 -9.81 -7.52
N ALA A 11 -1.69 -10.00 -7.31
CA ALA A 11 -0.72 -9.97 -8.41
C ALA A 11 -1.02 -11.05 -9.45
N ALA A 12 -1.36 -12.27 -9.03
CA ALA A 12 -1.72 -13.36 -9.93
C ALA A 12 -3.01 -13.08 -10.70
N GLU A 13 -4.06 -12.58 -10.02
CA GLU A 13 -5.34 -12.20 -10.63
C GLU A 13 -5.19 -11.09 -11.68
N LEU A 14 -4.31 -10.13 -11.41
CA LEU A 14 -4.01 -9.02 -12.33
C LEU A 14 -2.99 -9.39 -13.41
N GLY A 15 -2.44 -10.62 -13.41
CA GLY A 15 -1.38 -11.03 -14.33
C GLY A 15 -0.06 -10.26 -14.15
N ILE A 16 0.13 -9.64 -12.98
CA ILE A 16 1.34 -8.87 -12.64
C ILE A 16 2.34 -9.82 -11.98
N ARG A 17 3.59 -9.78 -12.44
CA ARG A 17 4.69 -10.47 -11.75
C ARG A 17 5.49 -9.46 -10.93
N PRO A 18 5.41 -9.49 -9.59
CA PRO A 18 6.21 -8.63 -8.74
C PRO A 18 7.70 -8.78 -9.05
N THR A 19 8.40 -7.66 -9.23
CA THR A 19 9.83 -7.67 -9.55
C THR A 19 10.60 -6.64 -8.73
N LYS A 20 11.74 -7.06 -8.18
CA LYS A 20 12.65 -6.18 -7.45
C LYS A 20 13.47 -5.27 -8.38
N GLN A 21 13.53 -5.60 -9.68
CA GLN A 21 14.33 -4.83 -10.65
C GLN A 21 13.88 -3.37 -10.79
N TRP A 22 12.60 -3.10 -10.50
CA TRP A 22 12.03 -1.75 -10.52
C TRP A 22 11.94 -1.11 -9.12
N GLY A 23 12.65 -1.66 -8.14
CA GLY A 23 12.65 -1.15 -6.77
C GLY A 23 11.36 -1.40 -5.97
N GLN A 24 10.44 -2.22 -6.48
CA GLN A 24 9.16 -2.49 -5.81
C GLN A 24 9.38 -3.32 -4.53
N ASN A 25 8.93 -2.77 -3.40
CA ASN A 25 8.84 -3.46 -2.11
C ASN A 25 7.45 -3.20 -1.54
N PHE A 26 6.73 -4.26 -1.16
CA PHE A 26 5.36 -4.15 -0.68
C PHE A 26 5.33 -4.20 0.84
N VAL A 27 4.75 -3.19 1.48
CA VAL A 27 4.60 -3.14 2.94
C VAL A 27 3.48 -4.10 3.35
N ILE A 28 3.82 -5.06 4.22
CA ILE A 28 2.93 -6.10 4.74
C ILE A 28 2.82 -6.09 6.27
N ASP A 29 3.35 -5.07 6.93
CA ASP A 29 3.18 -4.85 8.37
C ASP A 29 2.20 -3.70 8.65
N ALA A 30 1.14 -3.98 9.41
CA ALA A 30 0.05 -3.04 9.66
C ALA A 30 0.53 -1.84 10.48
N ASN A 31 1.37 -2.11 11.48
CA ASN A 31 1.89 -1.08 12.38
C ASN A 31 2.74 -0.05 11.63
N THR A 32 3.54 -0.51 10.65
CA THR A 32 4.34 0.35 9.78
C THR A 32 3.43 1.25 8.94
N VAL A 33 2.38 0.71 8.33
CA VAL A 33 1.44 1.50 7.52
C VAL A 33 0.69 2.52 8.37
N GLU A 34 0.13 2.12 9.51
CA GLU A 34 -0.56 3.02 10.43
C GLU A 34 0.36 4.12 10.97
N ARG A 35 1.63 3.79 11.25
CA ARG A 35 2.64 4.78 11.65
C ARG A 35 2.93 5.77 10.53
N ILE A 36 3.01 5.33 9.27
CA ILE A 36 3.20 6.23 8.11
C ILE A 36 2.02 7.20 8.01
N VAL A 37 0.78 6.70 8.01
CA VAL A 37 -0.42 7.54 7.88
C VAL A 37 -0.50 8.54 9.05
N ARG A 38 -0.27 8.09 10.28
CA ARG A 38 -0.27 8.96 11.46
C ARG A 38 0.79 10.06 11.38
N LEU A 39 2.01 9.74 10.94
CA LEU A 39 3.09 10.72 10.81
C LEU A 39 2.91 11.66 9.61
N ALA A 40 2.15 11.26 8.61
CA ALA A 40 1.80 12.10 7.47
C ALA A 40 0.70 13.11 7.78
N GLU A 41 0.04 13.00 8.96
CA GLU A 41 -0.99 13.92 9.45
C GLU A 41 -2.13 14.15 8.43
N VAL A 42 -2.47 13.09 7.69
CA VAL A 42 -3.54 13.12 6.68
C VAL A 42 -4.90 13.19 7.39
N GLY A 43 -5.63 14.29 7.20
CA GLY A 43 -7.00 14.49 7.67
C GLY A 43 -8.05 14.11 6.62
N GLU A 44 -9.34 14.17 6.99
CA GLU A 44 -10.46 13.77 6.12
C GLU A 44 -10.57 14.58 4.82
N ASP A 45 -10.20 15.87 4.86
CA ASP A 45 -10.25 16.77 3.69
C ASP A 45 -8.91 16.81 2.91
N ALA A 46 -7.94 15.97 3.29
CA ALA A 46 -6.62 16.01 2.68
C ALA A 46 -6.65 15.45 1.26
N VAL A 47 -6.06 16.20 0.33
CA VAL A 47 -5.76 15.71 -1.02
C VAL A 47 -4.37 15.07 -1.00
N VAL A 48 -4.32 13.74 -1.14
CA VAL A 48 -3.08 12.97 -1.09
C VAL A 48 -2.61 12.56 -2.48
N VAL A 49 -1.33 12.75 -2.76
CA VAL A 49 -0.65 12.19 -3.94
C VAL A 49 0.25 11.05 -3.49
N GLU A 50 -0.12 9.81 -3.82
CA GLU A 50 0.69 8.63 -3.55
C GLU A 50 1.56 8.28 -4.76
N ILE A 51 2.88 8.18 -4.55
CA ILE A 51 3.84 7.78 -5.58
C ILE A 51 4.25 6.33 -5.35
N GLY A 52 4.04 5.49 -6.36
CA GLY A 52 4.37 4.07 -6.29
C GLY A 52 3.46 3.29 -5.33
N PRO A 53 2.13 3.27 -5.54
CA PRO A 53 1.18 2.62 -4.62
C PRO A 53 1.36 1.10 -4.52
N GLY A 54 2.12 0.50 -5.43
CA GLY A 54 2.30 -0.94 -5.51
C GLY A 54 0.95 -1.63 -5.75
N LEU A 55 0.59 -2.56 -4.87
CA LEU A 55 -0.73 -3.20 -4.86
C LEU A 55 -1.73 -2.54 -3.91
N GLY A 56 -1.35 -1.42 -3.27
CA GLY A 56 -2.27 -0.57 -2.53
C GLY A 56 -2.30 -0.74 -1.01
N SER A 57 -1.28 -1.35 -0.39
CA SER A 57 -1.26 -1.50 1.09
C SER A 57 -1.40 -0.17 1.82
N LEU A 58 -0.68 0.86 1.36
CA LEU A 58 -0.74 2.21 1.94
C LEU A 58 -1.98 2.96 1.44
N THR A 59 -2.31 2.86 0.15
CA THR A 59 -3.56 3.40 -0.42
C THR A 59 -4.77 3.04 0.44
N LEU A 60 -4.94 1.76 0.78
CA LEU A 60 -6.06 1.29 1.59
C LEU A 60 -6.09 1.86 3.02
N ALA A 61 -4.94 2.26 3.56
CA ALA A 61 -4.86 2.88 4.88
C ALA A 61 -5.05 4.40 4.84
N LEU A 62 -4.87 5.03 3.67
CA LEU A 62 -5.14 6.44 3.45
C LEU A 62 -6.62 6.73 3.16
N LEU A 63 -7.39 5.72 2.74
CA LEU A 63 -8.81 5.89 2.46
C LEU A 63 -9.61 6.14 3.76
N PRO A 64 -10.65 7.00 3.69
CA PRO A 64 -11.62 7.13 4.78
C PRO A 64 -12.24 5.78 5.15
N ARG A 65 -12.63 5.63 6.41
CA ARG A 65 -13.33 4.43 6.89
C ARG A 65 -14.80 4.42 6.51
#